data_AF-A0A0P8YUR0-F1
#
_entry.id   AF-A0A0P8YUR0-F1
#
_cell.length_a   1.000
_cell.length_b   1.000
_cell.length_c   1.000
_cell.angle_alpha   90.00
_cell.angle_beta   90.00
_cell.angle_gamma   90.00
#
_symmetry.space_group_name_H-M   'P 1'
#
loop_
_entity.id
_entity.type
_entity.pdbx_description
1 polymer ?
#
loop_
_entity_poly.entity_id
_entity_poly.type
_entity_poly.pdbx_seq_one_letter_code
_entity_poly.pdbx_strand_id
1 'polypeptide(L)'
;LQGTQATLEQQEALMDEIVRSDAAKRLILSSDSFLGVPDWMFQDGSFYKNAGPNTTKLRNLFPDNPCEFFLSIRNPSSFIPEALDKPTSENFRKFLDVVNFETVLWSDVIRRIQEVNPGCPITVWCYEDTPIVWPTVLRQITNTDHTVPFSGDLDVIQDIMRPEGLVLLKQYLEDRPDYTERQHHRIKTIFLEKFVIEDTTEVEASIPNWTQDTVDDVTEIYERDVALIETMPGVTMISI
;
A
#
# COMPACT_ATOMS: atom_id res chain seq x y z
N LEU A 1 18.60 12.61 -11.45
CA LEU A 1 18.55 11.84 -12.72
C LEU A 1 17.36 12.17 -13.64
N GLN A 2 16.34 12.98 -13.30
CA GLN A 2 15.21 13.33 -14.20
C GLN A 2 14.56 12.14 -14.98
N GLY A 3 14.71 10.90 -14.49
CA GLY A 3 14.21 9.69 -15.15
C GLY A 3 15.18 8.99 -16.10
N THR A 4 16.41 9.47 -16.30
CA THR A 4 17.44 8.72 -17.03
C THR A 4 17.99 7.57 -16.19
N GLN A 5 18.40 6.48 -16.83
CA GLN A 5 19.11 5.38 -16.18
C GLN A 5 20.43 5.86 -15.57
N ALA A 6 20.65 5.47 -14.31
CA ALA A 6 21.90 5.70 -13.60
C ALA A 6 23.03 4.91 -14.28
N THR A 7 24.21 5.52 -14.40
CA THR A 7 25.43 4.77 -14.76
C THR A 7 25.82 3.82 -13.63
N LEU A 8 26.69 2.85 -13.90
CA LEU A 8 27.21 1.96 -12.86
C LEU A 8 27.88 2.74 -11.72
N GLU A 9 28.68 3.76 -12.05
CA GLU A 9 29.33 4.65 -11.07
C GLU A 9 28.29 5.40 -10.19
N GLN A 10 27.18 5.85 -10.78
CA GLN A 10 26.10 6.50 -10.02
C GLN A 10 25.34 5.51 -9.13
N GLN A 11 25.18 4.27 -9.58
CA GLN A 11 24.59 3.20 -8.77
C GLN A 11 25.45 2.87 -7.56
N GLU A 12 26.76 2.70 -7.76
CA GLU A 12 27.73 2.42 -6.69
C GLU A 12 27.78 3.58 -5.67
N ALA A 13 27.89 4.82 -6.14
CA ALA A 13 27.89 5.99 -5.27
C ALA A 13 26.61 6.13 -4.43
N LEU A 14 25.44 5.86 -5.03
CA LEU A 14 24.17 5.87 -4.31
C LEU A 14 24.09 4.71 -3.29
N MET A 15 24.58 3.53 -3.65
CA MET A 15 24.63 2.37 -2.76
C MET A 15 25.49 2.67 -1.53
N ASP A 16 26.68 3.25 -1.71
CA ASP A 16 27.59 3.62 -0.62
C ASP A 16 26.98 4.68 0.31
N GLU A 17 26.11 5.57 -0.22
CA GLU A 17 25.44 6.59 0.58
C GLU A 17 24.30 6.01 1.45
N ILE A 18 23.51 5.08 0.90
CA ILE A 18 22.28 4.60 1.55
C ILE A 18 22.48 3.28 2.31
N VAL A 19 23.43 2.44 1.91
CA VAL A 19 23.67 1.14 2.51
C VAL A 19 24.79 1.23 3.53
N ARG A 20 24.45 0.99 4.79
CA ARG A 20 25.39 1.05 5.92
C ARG A 20 26.22 -0.23 6.12
N SER A 21 26.02 -1.25 5.29
CA SER A 21 26.60 -2.58 5.46
C SER A 21 27.08 -3.14 4.12
N ASP A 22 28.32 -3.61 4.08
CA ASP A 22 28.98 -4.08 2.85
C ASP A 22 28.37 -5.36 2.23
N ALA A 23 27.34 -5.96 2.86
CA ALA A 23 26.79 -7.27 2.47
C ALA A 23 25.27 -7.29 2.21
N ALA A 24 24.65 -6.14 1.93
CA ALA A 24 23.21 -6.10 1.65
C ALA A 24 22.87 -6.86 0.34
N LYS A 25 22.01 -7.89 0.44
CA LYS A 25 21.51 -8.65 -0.72
C LYS A 25 20.23 -8.07 -1.32
N ARG A 26 19.58 -7.16 -0.60
CA ARG A 26 18.29 -6.56 -0.96
C ARG A 26 18.21 -5.17 -0.33
N LEU A 27 17.84 -4.20 -1.15
CA LEU A 27 17.57 -2.83 -0.74
C LEU A 27 16.06 -2.62 -0.74
N ILE A 28 15.51 -2.16 0.38
CA ILE A 28 14.10 -1.82 0.52
C ILE A 28 14.01 -0.30 0.62
N LEU A 29 13.32 0.31 -0.35
CA LEU A 29 12.99 1.72 -0.33
C LEU A 29 11.49 1.84 -0.06
N SER A 30 11.13 2.59 0.98
CA SER A 30 9.74 2.82 1.35
C SER A 30 9.48 4.32 1.49
N SER A 31 8.40 4.79 0.88
CA SER A 31 7.92 6.17 0.99
C SER A 31 6.46 6.23 0.57
N ASP A 32 5.67 6.99 1.31
CA ASP A 32 4.25 7.28 1.03
C ASP A 32 4.04 8.17 -0.21
N SER A 33 5.12 8.75 -0.74
CA SER A 33 5.08 9.76 -1.81
C SER A 33 5.70 9.29 -3.12
N PHE A 34 6.12 8.02 -3.22
CA PHE A 34 6.73 7.49 -4.45
C PHE A 34 5.81 7.53 -5.67
N LEU A 35 4.51 7.29 -5.51
CA LEU A 35 3.56 7.44 -6.61
C LEU A 35 3.20 8.90 -6.88
N GLY A 36 3.39 9.77 -5.89
CA GLY A 36 3.08 11.19 -5.92
C GLY A 36 2.50 11.64 -4.58
N VAL A 37 2.57 12.94 -4.33
CA VAL A 37 1.88 13.58 -3.19
C VAL A 37 0.37 13.67 -3.45
N PRO A 38 -0.48 13.81 -2.42
CA PRO A 38 -1.93 13.95 -2.59
C PRO A 38 -2.36 14.97 -3.65
N ASP A 39 -1.66 16.10 -3.76
CA ASP A 39 -1.95 17.13 -4.77
C ASP A 39 -1.86 16.64 -6.23
N TRP A 40 -1.15 15.55 -6.48
CA TRP A 40 -0.99 14.96 -7.81
C TRP A 40 -1.88 13.75 -8.04
N MET A 41 -2.63 13.32 -7.02
CA MET A 41 -3.51 12.15 -7.07
C MET A 41 -4.52 12.24 -8.22
N PHE A 42 -4.99 13.44 -8.58
CA PHE A 42 -5.90 13.64 -9.71
C PHE A 42 -5.38 14.63 -10.77
N GLN A 43 -4.06 14.72 -10.93
CA GLN A 43 -3.48 15.62 -11.91
C GLN A 43 -3.98 15.30 -13.33
N ASP A 44 -4.37 16.35 -14.07
CA ASP A 44 -4.96 16.27 -15.42
C ASP A 44 -6.21 15.37 -15.50
N GLY A 45 -6.90 15.21 -14.38
CA GLY A 45 -8.14 14.45 -14.26
C GLY A 45 -8.01 12.94 -14.33
N SER A 46 -6.81 12.41 -14.05
CA SER A 46 -6.59 10.96 -13.99
C SER A 46 -5.99 10.55 -12.66
N PHE A 47 -6.56 9.51 -12.05
CA PHE A 47 -6.10 8.97 -10.78
C PHE A 47 -4.65 8.48 -10.89
N TYR A 48 -3.75 9.00 -10.07
CA TYR A 48 -2.31 8.73 -10.04
C TYR A 48 -1.65 8.62 -11.43
N LYS A 49 -1.92 9.58 -12.31
CA LYS A 49 -1.33 9.64 -13.67
C LYS A 49 0.19 9.45 -13.69
N ASN A 50 0.89 9.97 -12.68
CA ASN A 50 2.35 9.94 -12.59
C ASN A 50 2.92 8.65 -12.01
N ALA A 51 2.11 7.68 -11.59
CA ALA A 51 2.59 6.43 -11.00
C ALA A 51 3.58 5.69 -11.91
N GLY A 52 3.28 5.60 -13.21
CA GLY A 52 4.19 5.03 -14.21
C GLY A 52 5.54 5.78 -14.29
N PRO A 53 5.55 7.06 -14.69
CA PRO A 53 6.80 7.84 -14.74
C PRO A 53 7.59 7.87 -13.43
N ASN A 54 6.94 7.88 -12.27
CA ASN A 54 7.62 7.90 -10.98
C ASN A 54 8.26 6.54 -10.63
N THR A 55 7.56 5.43 -10.88
CA THR A 55 8.14 4.09 -10.71
C THR A 55 9.29 3.83 -11.69
N THR A 56 9.21 4.33 -12.93
CA THR A 56 10.35 4.29 -13.86
C THR A 56 11.55 5.06 -13.36
N LYS A 57 11.37 6.23 -12.75
CA LYS A 57 12.49 6.98 -12.13
C LYS A 57 13.17 6.16 -11.03
N LEU A 58 12.40 5.45 -10.20
CA LEU A 58 12.93 4.57 -9.15
C LEU A 58 13.67 3.37 -9.75
N ARG A 59 13.06 2.69 -10.73
CA ARG A 59 13.68 1.57 -11.46
C ARG A 59 15.02 1.97 -12.07
N ASN A 60 15.10 3.19 -12.61
CA ASN A 60 16.27 3.75 -13.25
C ASN A 60 17.37 4.20 -12.28
N LEU A 61 17.14 4.17 -10.96
CA LEU A 61 18.22 4.34 -9.98
C LEU A 61 19.16 3.15 -9.96
N PHE A 62 18.66 1.93 -10.24
CA PHE A 62 19.44 0.69 -10.21
C PHE A 62 19.15 -0.19 -11.44
N PRO A 63 19.35 0.29 -12.69
CA PRO A 63 18.98 -0.40 -13.92
C PRO A 63 19.54 -1.83 -14.01
N ASP A 64 20.72 -2.08 -13.44
CA ASP A 64 21.41 -3.38 -13.52
C ASP A 64 20.96 -4.39 -12.45
N ASN A 65 20.04 -4.01 -11.57
CA ASN A 65 19.52 -4.86 -10.49
C ASN A 65 18.06 -5.25 -10.76
N PRO A 66 17.63 -6.47 -10.34
CA PRO A 66 16.22 -6.83 -10.32
C PRO A 66 15.42 -5.84 -9.46
N CYS A 67 14.22 -5.52 -9.90
CA CYS A 67 13.33 -4.57 -9.24
C CYS A 67 11.92 -5.16 -9.21
N GLU A 68 11.25 -4.98 -8.09
CA GLU A 68 9.85 -5.35 -7.88
C GLU A 68 9.16 -4.24 -7.09
N PHE A 69 7.86 -4.10 -7.29
CA PHE A 69 7.07 -3.05 -6.65
C PHE A 69 6.09 -3.66 -5.65
N PHE A 70 5.95 -3.01 -4.50
CA PHE A 70 4.98 -3.34 -3.47
C PHE A 70 4.03 -2.15 -3.32
N LEU A 71 2.73 -2.40 -3.42
CA LEU A 71 1.71 -1.36 -3.36
C LEU A 71 0.57 -1.78 -2.42
N SER A 72 0.31 -0.96 -1.40
CA SER A 72 -0.96 -1.03 -0.69
C SER A 72 -1.97 -0.16 -1.42
N ILE A 73 -3.10 -0.74 -1.83
CA ILE A 73 -4.25 -0.02 -2.40
C ILE A 73 -5.29 0.19 -1.31
N ARG A 74 -6.09 1.25 -1.40
CA ARG A 74 -7.09 1.57 -0.38
C ARG A 74 -8.39 2.00 -1.04
N ASN A 75 -9.50 1.71 -0.38
CA ASN A 75 -10.82 2.16 -0.81
C ASN A 75 -10.83 3.69 -0.98
N PRO A 76 -11.08 4.21 -2.20
CA PRO A 76 -11.12 5.64 -2.46
C PRO A 76 -12.12 6.39 -1.56
N SER A 77 -13.17 5.71 -1.07
CA SER A 77 -14.17 6.29 -0.17
C SER A 77 -13.61 6.70 1.19
N SER A 78 -12.54 6.05 1.65
CA SER A 78 -11.82 6.42 2.88
C SER A 78 -10.53 7.19 2.59
N PHE A 79 -9.90 6.90 1.44
CA PHE A 79 -8.60 7.45 1.08
C PHE A 79 -8.66 8.92 0.65
N ILE A 80 -9.66 9.30 -0.17
CA ILE A 80 -9.79 10.67 -0.67
C ILE A 80 -10.09 11.67 0.47
N PRO A 81 -11.04 11.39 1.40
CA PRO A 81 -11.27 12.22 2.57
C PRO A 81 -10.00 12.45 3.42
N GLU A 82 -9.24 11.40 3.69
CA GLU A 82 -8.00 11.51 4.47
C GLU A 82 -6.93 12.35 3.73
N ALA A 83 -6.82 12.18 2.41
CA ALA A 83 -5.90 12.96 1.59
C ALA A 83 -6.23 14.46 1.62
N LEU A 84 -7.50 14.83 1.79
CA LEU A 84 -7.97 16.22 1.89
C LEU A 84 -7.70 16.90 3.23
N ASP A 85 -7.58 16.14 4.31
CA ASP A 85 -7.29 16.68 5.64
C ASP A 85 -5.87 17.25 5.73
N LYS A 86 -4.98 16.77 4.84
CA LYS A 86 -3.64 17.34 4.66
C LYS A 86 -3.71 18.65 3.87
N PRO A 87 -2.73 19.56 4.02
CA PRO A 87 -2.64 20.77 3.20
C PRO A 87 -2.60 20.44 1.72
N THR A 88 -3.73 20.65 1.03
CA THR A 88 -3.93 20.38 -0.39
C THR A 88 -4.18 21.66 -1.17
N SER A 89 -3.83 21.64 -2.45
CA SER A 89 -4.03 22.73 -3.40
C SER A 89 -5.51 22.99 -3.70
N GLU A 90 -5.82 24.21 -4.12
CA GLU A 90 -7.17 24.57 -4.59
C GLU A 90 -7.58 23.76 -5.83
N ASN A 91 -6.62 23.37 -6.66
CA ASN A 91 -6.86 22.56 -7.85
C ASN A 91 -7.36 21.15 -7.49
N PHE A 92 -6.81 20.55 -6.43
CA PHE A 92 -7.26 19.25 -5.94
C PHE A 92 -8.72 19.31 -5.48
N ARG A 93 -9.09 20.33 -4.70
CA ARG A 93 -10.49 20.53 -4.25
C ARG A 93 -11.45 20.76 -5.42
N LYS A 94 -11.10 21.64 -6.35
CA LYS A 94 -11.92 21.90 -7.56
C LYS A 94 -12.11 20.67 -8.44
N PHE A 95 -11.14 19.76 -8.44
CA PHE A 95 -11.28 18.53 -9.20
C PHE A 95 -12.31 17.58 -8.58
N LEU A 96 -12.40 17.51 -7.25
CA LEU A 96 -13.39 16.68 -6.57
C LEU A 96 -14.83 17.11 -6.86
N ASP A 97 -15.06 18.39 -7.18
CA ASP A 97 -16.38 18.88 -7.60
C ASP A 97 -16.86 18.28 -8.93
N VAL A 98 -15.94 17.76 -9.74
CA VAL A 98 -16.21 17.29 -11.12
C VAL A 98 -15.71 15.87 -11.40
N VAL A 99 -15.16 15.18 -10.41
CA VAL A 99 -14.59 13.84 -10.59
C VAL A 99 -15.69 12.82 -10.85
N ASN A 100 -15.50 11.98 -11.87
CA ASN A 100 -16.27 10.75 -12.00
C ASN A 100 -15.55 9.64 -11.23
N PHE A 101 -16.11 9.21 -10.10
CA PHE A 101 -15.52 8.17 -9.26
C PHE A 101 -15.39 6.80 -9.94
N GLU A 102 -16.18 6.52 -10.98
CA GLU A 102 -16.00 5.30 -11.80
C GLU A 102 -14.63 5.22 -12.48
N THR A 103 -13.92 6.35 -12.59
CA THR A 103 -12.58 6.41 -13.20
C THR A 103 -11.45 6.33 -12.17
N VAL A 104 -11.78 6.20 -10.88
CA VAL A 104 -10.82 6.11 -9.77
C VAL A 104 -10.49 4.65 -9.51
N LEU A 105 -9.74 4.05 -10.44
CA LEU A 105 -9.40 2.63 -10.45
C LEU A 105 -7.92 2.42 -10.17
N TRP A 106 -7.60 1.63 -9.15
CA TRP A 106 -6.24 1.18 -8.88
C TRP A 106 -5.72 0.25 -9.95
N SER A 107 -6.57 -0.56 -10.60
CA SER A 107 -6.15 -1.41 -11.72
C SER A 107 -5.55 -0.61 -12.87
N ASP A 108 -6.07 0.59 -13.16
CA ASP A 108 -5.52 1.49 -14.17
C ASP A 108 -4.17 2.08 -13.74
N VAL A 109 -3.99 2.38 -12.44
CA VAL A 109 -2.70 2.79 -11.87
C VAL A 109 -1.66 1.66 -12.03
N ILE A 110 -2.02 0.44 -11.62
CA ILE A 110 -1.16 -0.74 -11.71
C ILE A 110 -0.79 -1.05 -13.16
N ARG A 111 -1.76 -1.00 -14.08
CA ARG A 111 -1.51 -1.24 -15.51
C ARG A 111 -0.49 -0.25 -16.07
N ARG A 112 -0.61 1.04 -15.75
CA ARG A 112 0.39 2.05 -16.16
C ARG A 112 1.79 1.77 -15.60
N ILE A 113 1.89 1.29 -14.36
CA ILE A 113 3.18 0.88 -13.78
C ILE A 113 3.76 -0.31 -14.56
N GLN A 114 2.95 -1.32 -14.89
CA GLN A 114 3.41 -2.48 -15.66
C GLN A 114 3.86 -2.11 -17.08
N GLU A 115 3.09 -1.26 -17.76
CA GLU A 115 3.35 -0.83 -19.15
C GLU A 115 4.73 -0.16 -19.31
N VAL A 116 5.13 0.65 -18.33
CA VAL A 116 6.39 1.41 -18.36
C VAL A 116 7.54 0.72 -17.63
N ASN A 117 7.28 -0.37 -16.90
CA ASN A 117 8.31 -1.16 -16.20
C ASN A 117 8.17 -2.66 -16.51
N PRO A 118 8.32 -3.07 -17.78
CA PRO A 118 8.18 -4.47 -18.17
C PRO A 118 9.17 -5.36 -17.42
N GLY A 119 8.69 -6.50 -16.94
CA GLY A 119 9.50 -7.48 -16.21
C GLY A 119 9.72 -7.17 -14.72
N CYS A 120 9.15 -6.08 -14.20
CA CYS A 120 9.13 -5.81 -12.76
C CYS A 120 7.82 -6.37 -12.17
N PRO A 121 7.85 -7.43 -11.34
CA PRO A 121 6.64 -7.94 -10.72
C PRO A 121 6.06 -6.91 -9.74
N ILE A 122 4.74 -6.93 -9.59
CA ILE A 122 4.01 -6.06 -8.67
C ILE A 122 3.27 -6.93 -7.66
N THR A 123 3.49 -6.66 -6.38
CA THR A 123 2.75 -7.28 -5.28
C THR A 123 1.82 -6.24 -4.66
N VAL A 124 0.55 -6.58 -4.50
CA VAL A 124 -0.52 -5.68 -4.05
C VAL A 124 -1.24 -6.28 -2.85
N TRP A 125 -1.73 -5.42 -1.95
CA TRP A 125 -2.68 -5.80 -0.90
C TRP A 125 -3.62 -4.63 -0.59
N CYS A 126 -4.79 -4.93 -0.03
CA CYS A 126 -5.71 -3.92 0.46
C CYS A 126 -5.19 -3.33 1.78
N TYR A 127 -5.14 -2.01 1.89
CA TYR A 127 -4.71 -1.28 3.09
C TYR A 127 -5.54 -1.69 4.30
N GLU A 128 -6.83 -1.92 4.10
CA GLU A 128 -7.79 -2.38 5.09
C GLU A 128 -7.38 -3.71 5.73
N ASP A 129 -6.71 -4.59 4.98
CA ASP A 129 -6.25 -5.89 5.45
C ASP A 129 -4.87 -5.85 6.11
N THR A 130 -4.14 -4.73 6.01
CA THR A 130 -2.76 -4.60 6.52
C THR A 130 -2.62 -5.10 7.96
N PRO A 131 -3.49 -4.75 8.94
CA PRO A 131 -3.37 -5.25 10.31
C PRO A 131 -3.33 -6.78 10.42
N ILE A 132 -3.97 -7.48 9.47
CA ILE A 132 -4.01 -8.94 9.40
C ILE A 132 -2.79 -9.48 8.65
N VAL A 133 -2.59 -9.01 7.41
CA VAL A 133 -1.60 -9.55 6.45
C VAL A 133 -0.19 -8.98 6.63
N TRP A 134 0.03 -8.06 7.56
CA TRP A 134 1.32 -7.43 7.80
C TRP A 134 2.51 -8.40 7.91
N PRO A 135 2.42 -9.55 8.63
CA PRO A 135 3.51 -10.52 8.65
C PRO A 135 3.83 -11.08 7.26
N THR A 136 2.82 -11.30 6.42
CA THR A 136 2.97 -11.79 5.05
C THR A 136 3.59 -10.72 4.17
N VAL A 137 3.15 -9.46 4.30
CA VAL A 137 3.75 -8.31 3.62
C VAL A 137 5.23 -8.16 3.99
N LEU A 138 5.58 -8.20 5.28
CA LEU A 138 6.97 -8.15 5.74
C LEU A 138 7.82 -9.25 5.10
N ARG A 139 7.34 -10.50 5.10
CA ARG A 139 8.05 -11.64 4.52
C ARG A 139 8.28 -11.47 3.02
N GLN A 140 7.27 -11.01 2.29
CA GLN A 140 7.36 -10.77 0.84
C GLN A 140 8.33 -9.62 0.54
N ILE A 141 8.22 -8.50 1.26
CA ILE A 141 9.09 -7.33 1.09
C ILE A 141 10.54 -7.67 1.40
N THR A 142 10.82 -8.45 2.45
CA THR A 142 12.20 -8.78 2.85
C THR A 142 12.76 -10.03 2.18
N ASN A 143 11.93 -10.81 1.49
CA ASN A 143 12.27 -12.12 0.95
C ASN A 143 12.96 -13.03 1.99
N THR A 144 12.39 -13.06 3.19
CA THR A 144 12.94 -13.80 4.34
C THR A 144 12.18 -15.10 4.55
N ASP A 145 12.89 -16.13 5.01
CA ASP A 145 12.30 -17.42 5.31
C ASP A 145 11.22 -17.33 6.40
N HIS A 146 10.20 -18.17 6.28
CA HIS A 146 9.05 -18.22 7.17
C HIS A 146 9.37 -18.52 8.64
N THR A 147 10.55 -19.10 8.93
CA THR A 147 11.02 -19.39 10.28
C THR A 147 11.63 -18.19 11.00
N VAL A 148 11.90 -17.09 10.29
CA VAL A 148 12.49 -15.90 10.90
C VAL A 148 11.38 -15.07 11.56
N PRO A 149 11.42 -14.88 12.88
CA PRO A 149 10.47 -14.00 13.57
C PRO A 149 10.77 -12.54 13.25
N PHE A 150 9.72 -11.73 13.13
CA PHE A 150 9.82 -10.27 13.05
C PHE A 150 9.36 -9.67 14.38
N SER A 151 10.18 -8.80 14.98
CA SER A 151 9.79 -8.12 16.21
C SER A 151 8.60 -7.16 16.05
N GLY A 152 8.34 -6.72 14.80
CA GLY A 152 7.27 -5.80 14.44
C GLY A 152 6.10 -6.46 13.69
N ASP A 153 5.92 -7.77 13.84
CA ASP A 153 4.85 -8.53 13.18
C ASP A 153 3.42 -8.12 13.60
N LEU A 154 3.32 -7.47 14.76
CA LEU A 154 2.08 -6.94 15.35
C LEU A 154 2.05 -5.41 15.41
N ASP A 155 3.01 -4.68 14.83
CA ASP A 155 3.07 -3.22 14.94
C ASP A 155 1.78 -2.56 14.41
N VAL A 156 1.33 -2.96 13.22
CA VAL A 156 0.13 -2.38 12.60
C VAL A 156 -1.14 -2.70 13.40
N ILE A 157 -1.26 -3.92 13.94
CA ILE A 157 -2.45 -4.30 14.70
C ILE A 157 -2.47 -3.62 16.08
N GLN A 158 -1.30 -3.36 16.66
CA GLN A 158 -1.15 -2.67 17.93
C GLN A 158 -1.67 -1.23 17.88
N ASP A 159 -1.51 -0.53 16.76
CA ASP A 159 -1.95 0.86 16.61
C ASP A 159 -3.47 1.03 16.59
N ILE A 160 -4.21 -0.02 16.24
CA ILE A 160 -5.68 0.00 16.11
C ILE A 160 -6.41 -0.88 17.13
N MET A 161 -5.68 -1.58 18.00
CA MET A 161 -6.23 -2.49 19.00
C MET A 161 -6.03 -1.95 20.41
N ARG A 162 -7.06 -2.08 21.25
CA ARG A 162 -6.97 -1.76 22.67
C ARG A 162 -5.85 -2.57 23.35
N PRO A 163 -5.10 -1.97 24.30
CA PRO A 163 -3.95 -2.64 24.93
C PRO A 163 -4.26 -4.02 25.53
N GLU A 164 -5.44 -4.20 26.14
CA GLU A 164 -5.85 -5.47 26.74
C GLU A 164 -6.06 -6.56 25.68
N GLY A 165 -6.60 -6.18 24.52
CA GLY A 165 -6.78 -7.08 23.37
C GLY A 165 -5.44 -7.57 22.84
N LEU A 166 -4.45 -6.67 22.75
CA LEU A 166 -3.11 -7.01 22.27
C LEU A 166 -2.39 -7.99 23.19
N VAL A 167 -2.48 -7.81 24.51
CA VAL A 167 -1.90 -8.74 25.49
C VAL A 167 -2.52 -10.13 25.33
N LEU A 168 -3.84 -10.22 25.22
CA LEU A 168 -4.54 -11.48 25.03
C LEU A 168 -4.21 -12.12 23.68
N LEU A 169 -4.07 -11.34 22.61
CA LEU A 169 -3.69 -11.84 21.28
C LEU A 169 -2.30 -12.45 21.30
N LYS A 170 -1.31 -11.76 21.87
CA LYS A 170 0.07 -12.25 21.99
C LYS A 170 0.11 -13.58 22.72
N GLN A 171 -0.52 -13.66 23.88
CA GLN A 171 -0.61 -14.90 24.65
C GLN A 171 -1.30 -16.02 23.85
N TYR A 172 -2.39 -15.71 23.15
CA TYR A 172 -3.13 -16.70 22.37
C TYR A 172 -2.30 -17.31 21.23
N LEU A 173 -1.48 -16.49 20.56
CA LEU A 173 -0.58 -16.91 19.48
C LEU A 173 0.64 -17.68 20.02
N GLU A 174 1.24 -17.23 21.13
CA GLU A 174 2.37 -17.91 21.78
C GLU A 174 2.01 -19.32 22.23
N ASP A 175 0.79 -19.53 22.74
CA ASP A 175 0.28 -20.84 23.13
C ASP A 175 0.02 -21.79 21.94
N ARG A 176 0.08 -21.28 20.70
CA ARG A 176 -0.33 -21.99 19.46
C ARG A 176 0.66 -21.78 18.30
N PRO A 177 1.94 -22.14 18.45
CA PRO A 177 2.98 -21.87 17.45
C PRO A 177 2.78 -22.65 16.13
N ASP A 178 2.05 -23.77 16.15
CA ASP A 178 1.87 -24.65 14.99
C ASP A 178 0.71 -24.23 14.06
N TYR A 179 0.08 -23.09 14.32
CA TYR A 179 -1.06 -22.63 13.51
C TYR A 179 -0.60 -22.14 12.14
N THR A 180 -1.39 -22.50 11.13
CA THR A 180 -1.18 -22.04 9.75
C THR A 180 -1.43 -20.53 9.64
N GLU A 181 -0.86 -19.89 8.61
CA GLU A 181 -1.07 -18.47 8.32
C GLU A 181 -2.56 -18.10 8.26
N ARG A 182 -3.37 -18.91 7.57
CA ARG A 182 -4.82 -18.71 7.48
C ARG A 182 -5.51 -18.76 8.85
N GLN A 183 -5.05 -19.61 9.76
CA GLN A 183 -5.58 -19.65 11.13
C GLN A 183 -5.15 -18.42 11.93
N HIS A 184 -3.91 -17.95 11.75
CA HIS A 184 -3.45 -16.69 12.34
C HIS A 184 -4.29 -15.51 11.85
N HIS A 185 -4.56 -15.41 10.55
CA HIS A 185 -5.43 -14.37 9.98
C HIS A 185 -6.80 -14.40 10.66
N ARG A 186 -7.44 -15.57 10.71
CA ARG A 186 -8.76 -15.73 11.35
C ARG A 186 -8.77 -15.31 12.82
N ILE A 187 -7.72 -15.64 13.58
CA ILE A 187 -7.59 -15.22 14.98
C ILE A 187 -7.50 -13.71 15.07
N LYS A 188 -6.59 -13.09 14.32
CA LYS A 188 -6.41 -11.64 14.33
C LYS A 188 -7.70 -10.90 13.98
N THR A 189 -8.46 -11.39 12.99
CA THR A 189 -9.78 -10.83 12.63
C THR A 189 -10.74 -10.86 13.82
N ILE A 190 -10.88 -12.01 14.48
CA ILE A 190 -11.77 -12.16 15.66
C ILE A 190 -11.34 -11.22 16.80
N PHE A 191 -10.04 -11.06 17.02
CA PHE A 191 -9.52 -10.16 18.05
C PHE A 191 -9.78 -8.69 17.70
N LEU A 192 -9.59 -8.28 16.45
CA LEU A 192 -9.91 -6.91 16.02
C LEU A 192 -11.40 -6.61 16.17
N GLU A 193 -12.29 -7.50 15.75
CA GLU A 193 -13.75 -7.33 15.92
C GLU A 193 -14.13 -7.05 17.39
N LYS A 194 -13.40 -7.62 18.35
CA LYS A 194 -13.69 -7.51 19.79
C LYS A 194 -12.94 -6.35 20.48
N PHE A 195 -11.76 -6.00 20.00
CA PHE A 195 -10.83 -5.12 20.71
C PHE A 195 -10.35 -3.93 19.87
N VAL A 196 -10.97 -3.64 18.73
CA VAL A 196 -10.66 -2.43 17.97
C VAL A 196 -10.86 -1.17 18.82
N ILE A 197 -10.02 -0.19 18.58
CA ILE A 197 -10.20 1.17 19.11
C ILE A 197 -11.33 1.80 18.29
N GLU A 198 -12.48 2.01 18.93
CA GLU A 198 -13.68 2.55 18.27
C GLU A 198 -13.53 4.03 17.85
N ASP A 199 -12.44 4.68 18.27
CA ASP A 199 -12.16 6.10 18.07
C ASP A 199 -11.26 6.34 16.85
N THR A 200 -11.50 5.61 15.75
CA THR A 200 -11.04 6.04 14.43
C THR A 200 -12.13 6.92 13.85
N THR A 201 -12.08 8.20 14.17
CA THR A 201 -12.98 9.23 13.63
C THR A 201 -13.13 9.06 12.12
N GLU A 202 -14.35 8.77 11.66
CA GLU A 202 -14.73 9.00 10.27
C GLU A 202 -14.41 10.46 9.97
N VAL A 203 -13.43 10.70 9.09
CA VAL A 203 -13.07 12.05 8.70
C VAL A 203 -14.25 12.59 7.90
N GLU A 204 -15.06 13.46 8.51
CA GLU A 204 -16.06 14.27 7.81
C GLU A 204 -15.33 15.28 6.90
N ALA A 205 -14.76 14.80 5.81
CA ALA A 205 -14.26 15.68 4.77
C ALA A 205 -15.46 16.37 4.13
N SER A 206 -15.46 17.71 4.13
CA SER A 206 -16.47 18.50 3.43
C SER A 206 -16.24 18.43 1.92
N ILE A 207 -16.54 17.27 1.33
CA ILE A 207 -16.52 17.02 -0.10
C ILE A 207 -17.93 17.24 -0.63
N PRO A 208 -18.14 18.13 -1.61
CA PRO A 208 -19.46 18.32 -2.21
C PRO A 208 -20.04 17.02 -2.77
N ASN A 209 -21.32 16.77 -2.49
CA ASN A 209 -22.05 15.55 -2.89
C ASN A 209 -21.51 14.24 -2.31
N TRP A 210 -20.66 14.27 -1.27
CA TRP A 210 -20.15 13.07 -0.61
C TRP A 210 -21.16 12.52 0.41
N THR A 211 -22.18 11.86 -0.11
CA THR A 211 -23.24 11.21 0.69
C THR A 211 -22.87 9.77 1.03
N GLN A 212 -23.62 9.14 1.94
CA GLN A 212 -23.49 7.70 2.18
C GLN A 212 -23.67 6.89 0.89
N ASP A 213 -24.65 7.24 0.07
CA ASP A 213 -24.85 6.59 -1.24
C ASP A 213 -23.60 6.69 -2.12
N THR A 214 -22.90 7.83 -2.11
CA THR A 214 -21.63 8.00 -2.86
C THR A 214 -20.53 7.13 -2.26
N VAL A 215 -20.44 7.05 -0.93
CA VAL A 215 -19.46 6.17 -0.25
C VAL A 215 -19.70 4.70 -0.61
N ASP A 216 -20.96 4.27 -0.62
CA ASP A 216 -21.35 2.90 -0.95
C ASP A 216 -21.03 2.60 -2.43
N ASP A 217 -21.39 3.50 -3.35
CA ASP A 217 -21.09 3.36 -4.79
C ASP A 217 -19.57 3.25 -5.05
N VAL A 218 -18.78 4.15 -4.44
CA VAL A 218 -17.31 4.15 -4.56
C VAL A 218 -16.71 2.86 -3.99
N THR A 219 -17.26 2.37 -2.88
CA THR A 219 -16.83 1.12 -2.26
C THR A 219 -17.13 -0.07 -3.17
N GLU A 220 -18.32 -0.15 -3.78
CA GLU A 220 -18.65 -1.22 -4.73
C GLU A 220 -17.77 -1.17 -5.99
N ILE A 221 -17.41 0.02 -6.47
CA ILE A 221 -16.44 0.19 -7.57
C ILE A 221 -15.07 -0.36 -7.15
N TYR A 222 -14.60 0.00 -5.95
CA TYR A 222 -13.32 -0.47 -5.43
C TYR A 222 -13.28 -1.99 -5.27
N GLU A 223 -14.30 -2.62 -4.69
CA GLU A 223 -14.35 -4.07 -4.52
C GLU A 223 -14.30 -4.81 -5.87
N ARG A 224 -15.01 -4.31 -6.88
CA ARG A 224 -14.93 -4.84 -8.25
C ARG A 224 -13.54 -4.66 -8.85
N ASP A 225 -12.89 -3.53 -8.58
CA ASP A 225 -11.54 -3.25 -9.06
C ASP A 225 -10.50 -4.16 -8.38
N VAL A 226 -10.63 -4.43 -7.08
CA VAL A 226 -9.80 -5.41 -6.35
C VAL A 226 -9.93 -6.80 -6.98
N ALA A 227 -11.15 -7.26 -7.24
CA ALA A 227 -11.39 -8.55 -7.90
C ALA A 227 -10.75 -8.61 -9.32
N LEU A 228 -10.72 -7.49 -10.05
CA LEU A 228 -9.99 -7.40 -11.31
C LEU A 228 -8.48 -7.52 -11.08
N ILE A 229 -7.91 -6.77 -10.13
CA ILE A 229 -6.48 -6.76 -9.79
C ILE A 229 -5.98 -8.16 -9.41
N GLU A 230 -6.76 -8.93 -8.67
CA GLU A 230 -6.44 -10.33 -8.31
C GLU A 230 -6.18 -11.23 -9.52
N THR A 231 -6.80 -10.92 -10.66
CA THR A 231 -6.68 -11.69 -11.90
C THR A 231 -5.71 -11.07 -12.92
N MET A 232 -5.10 -9.92 -12.59
CA MET A 232 -4.18 -9.22 -13.51
C MET A 232 -2.88 -10.02 -13.71
N PRO A 233 -2.48 -10.30 -14.96
CA PRO A 233 -1.20 -10.95 -15.23
C PRO A 233 -0.02 -10.14 -14.68
N GLY A 234 0.93 -10.81 -14.03
CA GLY A 234 2.12 -10.18 -13.47
C GLY A 234 1.88 -9.39 -12.17
N VAL A 235 0.67 -9.50 -11.60
CA VAL A 235 0.34 -9.00 -10.26
C VAL A 235 0.20 -10.17 -9.31
N THR A 236 0.75 -10.04 -8.10
CA THR A 236 0.51 -10.96 -6.98
C THR A 236 -0.32 -10.25 -5.94
N MET A 237 -1.50 -10.77 -5.61
CA MET A 237 -2.32 -10.25 -4.51
C MET A 237 -1.97 -10.97 -3.21
N ILE A 238 -1.73 -10.21 -2.14
CA ILE A 238 -1.75 -10.72 -0.77
C ILE A 238 -3.15 -10.43 -0.22
N SER A 239 -3.84 -11.48 0.20
CA SER A 239 -5.18 -11.42 0.78
C SER A 239 -5.30 -12.34 1.99
N ILE A 240 -6.39 -12.18 2.74
CA ILE A 240 -6.65 -12.89 4.01
C ILE A 240 -7.02 -14.37 3.87
#